data_AF-A0A022RG41-F1
#
_entry.id   AF-A0A022RG41-F1
#
_cell.length_a   1.000
_cell.length_b   1.000
_cell.length_c   1.000
_cell.angle_alpha   90.00
_cell.angle_beta   90.00
_cell.angle_gamma   90.00
#
_symmetry.space_group_name_H-M   'P 1'
#
loop_
_entity.id
_entity.type
_entity.pdbx_description
1 polymer ?
#
loop_
_entity_poly.entity_id
_entity_poly.type
_entity_poly.pdbx_seq_one_letter_code
_entity_poly.pdbx_strand_id
1 'polypeptide(L)'
;MKIIQQKTETNPLSVLHQAIHRVTPDLGVKARRVGGSTHQVPIEIGSTQGKALAIRWLLAASRKRPGRNMTFKLSSELVDVAKGSGDPIHKKGRDS
;
A
#
# COMPACT_ATOMS: atom_id res chain seq x y z
N MET A 1 -9.18 -9.16 11.71
CA MET A 1 -9.61 -8.12 12.67
C MET A 1 -9.25 -8.45 14.11
N LYS A 2 -9.60 -9.64 14.65
CA LYS A 2 -9.20 -10.05 16.02
C LYS A 2 -7.69 -9.93 16.31
N ILE A 3 -6.83 -10.35 15.37
CA ILE A 3 -5.36 -10.31 15.55
C ILE A 3 -4.83 -8.86 15.66
N ILE A 4 -5.38 -7.92 14.90
CA ILE A 4 -4.96 -6.51 14.92
C ILE A 4 -5.39 -5.89 16.25
N GLN A 5 -6.63 -6.14 16.66
CA GLN A 5 -7.15 -5.66 17.94
C GLN A 5 -6.33 -6.19 19.13
N GLN A 6 -5.94 -7.48 19.11
CA GLN A 6 -5.09 -8.08 20.14
C GLN A 6 -3.66 -7.51 20.16
N LYS A 7 -3.13 -7.07 19.01
CA LYS A 7 -1.75 -6.58 18.90
C LYS A 7 -1.60 -5.08 19.13
N THR A 8 -2.65 -4.30 18.87
CA THR A 8 -2.56 -2.84 18.80
C THR A 8 -3.53 -2.16 19.77
N GLU A 9 -4.40 -2.92 20.45
CA GLU A 9 -5.43 -2.45 21.40
C GLU A 9 -6.35 -1.34 20.85
N THR A 10 -6.31 -1.15 19.54
CA THR A 10 -6.99 -0.09 18.81
C THR A 10 -8.01 -0.70 17.88
N ASN A 11 -8.99 0.11 17.46
CA ASN A 11 -10.02 -0.34 16.55
C ASN A 11 -9.37 -0.82 15.24
N PRO A 12 -9.53 -2.11 14.88
CA PRO A 12 -8.85 -2.68 13.72
C PRO A 12 -9.36 -2.09 12.39
N LEU A 13 -10.56 -1.51 12.36
CA LEU A 13 -11.04 -0.74 11.20
C LEU A 13 -10.29 0.59 11.04
N SER A 14 -9.96 1.26 12.13
CA SER A 14 -9.17 2.50 12.09
C SER A 14 -7.77 2.23 11.55
N VAL A 15 -7.13 1.16 12.01
CA VAL A 15 -5.81 0.71 11.52
C VAL A 15 -5.87 0.39 10.01
N LEU A 16 -6.92 -0.31 9.56
CA LEU A 16 -7.12 -0.61 8.14
C LEU A 16 -7.27 0.66 7.31
N HIS A 17 -8.12 1.60 7.74
CA HIS A 17 -8.36 2.85 7.02
C HIS A 17 -7.09 3.70 6.94
N GLN A 18 -6.36 3.81 8.06
CA GLN A 18 -5.09 4.51 8.11
C GLN A 18 -4.04 3.88 7.19
N ALA A 19 -3.94 2.55 7.17
CA ALA A 19 -3.01 1.84 6.30
C ALA A 19 -3.33 2.06 4.81
N ILE A 20 -4.61 1.95 4.43
CA ILE A 20 -5.05 2.21 3.05
C ILE A 20 -4.75 3.65 2.66
N HIS A 21 -5.09 4.62 3.51
CA HIS A 21 -4.86 6.04 3.21
C HIS A 21 -3.36 6.34 2.98
N ARG A 22 -2.47 5.79 3.82
CA ARG A 22 -1.03 5.98 3.66
C ARG A 22 -0.49 5.43 2.35
N VAL A 23 -0.97 4.26 1.93
CA VAL A 23 -0.52 3.57 0.71
C VAL A 23 -1.22 4.09 -0.55
N THR A 24 -2.34 4.81 -0.42
CA THR A 24 -3.06 5.38 -1.57
C THR A 24 -2.20 6.44 -2.27
N PRO A 25 -1.81 6.21 -3.54
CA PRO A 25 -1.13 7.22 -4.33
C PRO A 25 -2.14 8.20 -4.92
N ASP A 26 -1.85 9.49 -4.81
CA ASP A 26 -2.62 10.56 -5.45
C ASP A 26 -1.98 10.98 -6.79
N LEU A 27 -0.67 10.74 -6.92
CA LEU A 27 0.13 10.94 -8.13
C LEU A 27 0.73 9.60 -8.56
N GLY A 28 0.96 9.44 -9.85
CA GLY A 28 1.64 8.29 -10.42
C GLY A 28 2.54 8.68 -11.58
N VAL A 29 3.41 7.77 -11.99
CA VAL A 29 4.22 7.95 -13.19
C VAL A 29 3.70 7.13 -14.36
N LYS A 30 3.58 7.76 -15.54
CA LYS A 30 3.30 7.08 -16.81
C LYS A 30 4.48 7.23 -17.75
N ALA A 31 4.92 6.11 -18.34
CA ALA A 31 5.97 6.13 -19.36
C ALA A 31 5.45 6.84 -20.63
N ARG A 32 6.17 7.86 -21.08
CA ARG A 32 5.89 8.61 -22.31
C ARG A 32 7.16 8.67 -23.16
N ARG A 33 7.03 8.38 -24.45
CA ARG A 33 8.14 8.49 -25.41
C ARG A 33 8.20 9.91 -25.97
N VAL A 34 9.37 10.54 -25.87
CA VAL A 34 9.63 11.88 -26.42
C VAL A 34 11.00 11.85 -27.10
N GLY A 35 11.08 12.20 -28.38
CA GLY A 35 12.38 12.34 -29.07
C GLY A 35 13.26 11.09 -29.14
N GLY A 36 12.70 9.88 -29.02
CA GLY A 36 13.45 8.62 -29.08
C GLY A 36 13.76 7.98 -27.72
N SER A 37 13.67 8.73 -26.62
CA SER A 37 13.80 8.25 -25.24
C SER A 37 12.45 8.10 -24.54
N THR A 38 12.40 7.22 -23.52
CA THR A 38 11.20 7.03 -22.69
C THR A 38 11.40 7.72 -21.35
N HIS A 39 10.53 8.68 -21.03
CA HIS A 39 10.54 9.43 -19.78
C HIS A 39 9.32 9.06 -18.93
N GLN A 40 9.45 9.16 -17.62
CA GLN A 40 8.31 9.06 -16.70
C GLN A 40 7.68 10.43 -16.54
N VAL A 41 6.39 10.54 -16.87
CA VAL A 41 5.61 11.76 -16.75
C VAL A 41 4.64 11.60 -15.59
N PRO A 42 4.61 12.53 -14.62
CA PRO A 42 3.64 12.53 -13.54
C PRO A 42 2.20 12.65 -14.07
N ILE A 43 1.30 11.88 -13.49
CA ILE A 43 -0.13 11.91 -13.76
C ILE A 43 -0.89 11.88 -12.44
N GLU A 44 -2.03 12.56 -12.40
CA GLU A 44 -2.95 12.45 -11.27
C GLU A 44 -3.70 11.11 -11.33
N ILE A 45 -3.79 10.44 -10.19
CA ILE A 45 -4.54 9.20 -10.04
C ILE A 45 -5.88 9.51 -9.39
N GLY A 46 -6.97 9.09 -10.01
CA GLY A 46 -8.31 9.23 -9.42
C GLY A 46 -8.45 8.44 -8.11
N SER A 47 -9.22 8.96 -7.16
CA SER A 47 -9.37 8.38 -5.80
C SER A 47 -9.74 6.89 -5.78
N THR A 48 -10.60 6.44 -6.70
CA THR A 48 -10.98 5.03 -6.83
C THR A 48 -9.80 4.16 -7.31
N GLN A 49 -9.02 4.66 -8.27
CA GLN A 49 -7.85 3.96 -8.80
C GLN A 49 -6.73 3.89 -7.76
N GLY A 50 -6.49 4.99 -7.03
CA GLY A 50 -5.52 5.04 -5.95
C GLY A 50 -5.83 4.02 -4.85
N LYS A 51 -7.09 3.94 -4.40
CA LYS A 51 -7.54 2.94 -3.43
C LYS A 51 -7.33 1.51 -3.94
N ALA A 52 -7.66 1.24 -5.21
CA ALA A 52 -7.47 -0.07 -5.81
C ALA A 52 -5.98 -0.46 -5.91
N LEU A 53 -5.10 0.48 -6.24
CA LEU A 53 -3.64 0.29 -6.23
C LEU A 53 -3.13 0.00 -4.82
N ALA A 54 -3.59 0.77 -3.83
CA ALA A 54 -3.21 0.56 -2.43
C ALA A 54 -3.54 -0.84 -1.93
N ILE A 55 -4.78 -1.29 -2.18
CA ILE A 55 -5.22 -2.65 -1.81
C ILE A 55 -4.37 -3.71 -2.52
N ARG A 56 -4.07 -3.51 -3.81
CA ARG A 56 -3.24 -4.43 -4.60
C ARG A 56 -1.82 -4.52 -4.04
N TRP A 57 -1.21 -3.40 -3.67
CA TRP A 57 0.14 -3.36 -3.09
C TRP A 57 0.18 -3.98 -1.70
N LEU A 58 -0.80 -3.71 -0.84
CA LEU A 58 -0.93 -4.33 0.48
C LEU A 58 -1.03 -5.86 0.39
N LEU A 59 -1.87 -6.37 -0.52
CA LEU A 59 -2.01 -7.80 -0.76
C LEU A 59 -0.73 -8.43 -1.33
N ALA A 60 -0.06 -7.74 -2.26
CA ALA A 60 1.19 -8.22 -2.84
C ALA A 60 2.32 -8.30 -1.79
N ALA A 61 2.46 -7.29 -0.94
CA ALA A 61 3.43 -7.29 0.16
C ALA A 61 3.11 -8.39 1.18
N SER A 62 1.84 -8.53 1.57
CA SER A 62 1.39 -9.59 2.48
C SER A 62 1.69 -10.99 1.95
N ARG A 63 1.59 -11.20 0.64
CA ARG A 63 1.92 -12.48 -0.02
C ARG A 63 3.42 -12.78 0.00
N LYS A 64 4.27 -11.77 -0.19
CA LYS A 64 5.73 -11.91 -0.20
C LYS A 64 6.32 -12.17 1.19
N ARG A 65 5.62 -11.77 2.25
CA ARG A 65 6.10 -11.93 3.62
C ARG A 65 6.27 -13.41 4.01
N PRO A 66 7.35 -13.81 4.71
CA PRO A 66 7.48 -15.15 5.25
C PRO A 66 6.45 -15.38 6.38
N GLY A 67 5.97 -16.62 6.53
CA GLY A 67 4.99 -17.00 7.56
C GLY A 67 3.94 -18.00 7.08
N ARG A 68 3.18 -18.56 8.03
CA ARG A 68 2.34 -19.74 7.79
C ARG A 68 0.91 -19.43 7.31
N ASN A 69 0.29 -18.35 7.81
CA ASN A 69 -1.10 -18.01 7.48
C ASN A 69 -1.21 -16.59 6.90
N MET A 70 -1.92 -16.44 5.79
CA MET A 70 -2.20 -15.15 5.13
C MET A 70 -2.84 -14.14 6.09
N THR A 71 -3.72 -14.59 6.98
CA THR A 71 -4.38 -13.71 7.95
C THR A 71 -3.38 -13.04 8.88
N PHE A 72 -2.35 -13.77 9.32
CA PHE A 72 -1.28 -13.21 10.14
C PHE A 72 -0.40 -12.25 9.35
N LYS A 73 -0.01 -12.62 8.12
CA LYS A 73 0.81 -11.77 7.26
C LYS A 73 0.12 -10.42 6.98
N LEU A 74 -1.14 -10.48 6.57
CA LEU A 74 -1.95 -9.29 6.29
C LEU A 74 -2.12 -8.41 7.53
N SER A 75 -2.41 -9.01 8.69
CA SER A 75 -2.53 -8.24 9.94
C SER A 75 -1.23 -7.55 10.33
N SER A 76 -0.08 -8.20 10.10
CA SER A 76 1.23 -7.61 10.37
C SER A 76 1.54 -6.47 9.42
N GLU A 77 1.28 -6.66 8.12
CA GLU A 77 1.46 -5.59 7.12
C GLU A 77 0.60 -4.37 7.42
N LEU A 78 -0.68 -4.57 7.76
CA LEU A 78 -1.56 -3.44 8.07
C LEU A 78 -1.07 -2.63 9.27
N VAL A 79 -0.54 -3.30 10.30
CA VAL A 79 0.02 -2.63 11.48
C VAL A 79 1.31 -1.89 11.12
N ASP A 80 2.21 -2.49 10.35
CA ASP A 80 3.48 -1.88 9.95
C ASP A 80 3.23 -0.64 9.07
N VAL A 81 2.34 -0.76 8.08
CA VAL A 81 1.95 0.34 7.22
C VAL A 81 1.25 1.45 8.01
N ALA A 82 0.36 1.10 8.94
CA ALA A 82 -0.27 2.07 9.83
C ALA A 82 0.74 2.79 10.73
N LYS A 83 1.90 2.18 11.03
CA LYS A 83 3.02 2.81 11.75
C LYS A 83 3.94 3.61 10.83
N GLY A 84 3.90 3.38 9.52
CA GLY A 84 4.65 4.16 8.53
C GLY A 84 5.84 3.41 7.94
N SER A 85 5.89 2.09 8.13
CA SER A 85 6.92 1.21 7.57
C SER A 85 6.31 0.15 6.66
N GLY A 86 7.16 -0.53 5.89
CA GLY A 86 6.76 -1.65 5.03
C GLY A 86 6.86 -1.38 3.54
N ASP A 87 6.94 -2.45 2.76
CA ASP A 87 7.12 -2.42 1.31
C ASP A 87 6.06 -1.60 0.55
N PRO A 88 4.76 -1.59 0.94
CA PRO A 88 3.74 -0.82 0.23
C PRO A 88 4.00 0.70 0.23
N ILE A 89 4.60 1.24 1.30
CA ILE A 89 4.92 2.68 1.42
C ILE A 89 6.09 3.03 0.50
N HIS A 90 7.12 2.20 0.47
CA HIS A 90 8.25 2.36 -0.45
C HIS A 90 7.81 2.22 -1.90
N LYS A 91 6.84 1.34 -2.18
CA LYS A 91 6.26 1.17 -3.51
C LYS A 91 5.51 2.43 -3.96
N LYS A 92 4.69 3.02 -3.09
CA LYS A 92 4.05 4.32 -3.33
C LYS A 92 5.10 5.37 -3.70
N GLY A 93 6.14 5.56 -2.88
CA GLY A 93 7.17 6.58 -3.14
C GLY A 93 8.02 6.36 -4.41
N ARG A 94 8.01 5.16 -5.00
CA ARG A 94 8.71 4.86 -6.26
C ARG A 94 7.81 5.07 -7.49
N ASP A 95 6.53 4.77 -7.34
CA ASP A 95 5.55 4.78 -8.42
C ASP A 95 4.75 6.10 -8.48
N SER A 96 4.90 6.97 -7.48
CA SER A 96 4.36 8.34 -7.41
C SER A 96 5.46 9.35 -7.68
#